data_AF-A0A4P9XZV0-F1
#
_entry.id   AF-A0A4P9XZV0-F1
#
_cell.length_a   1.000
_cell.length_b   1.000
_cell.length_c   1.000
_cell.angle_alpha   90.00
_cell.angle_beta   90.00
_cell.angle_gamma   90.00
#
_symmetry.space_group_name_H-M   'P 1'
#
loop_
_entity.id
_entity.type
_entity.pdbx_description
1 polymer ?
#
loop_
_entity_poly.entity_id
_entity_poly.type
_entity_poly.pdbx_seq_one_letter_code
_entity_poly.pdbx_strand_id
1 'polypeptide(L)'
;FLHKLRELTFNSKPLITSLSILAGEYIAVAPAVAEALVEHIRIQSSAEIRLPSLYLMDSICKNVGSVYTRIFSHSVSSIFLDTFGIAKDPDTRRRLERLLGTWKSG
;
A
#
# COMPACT_ATOMS: atom_id res chain seq x y z
N PHE A 1 -2.68 -8.97 -11.73
CA PHE A 1 -2.31 -7.98 -10.69
C PHE A 1 -1.80 -6.66 -11.27
N LEU A 2 -0.67 -6.65 -12.01
CA LEU A 2 0.00 -5.43 -12.51
C LEU A 2 -0.90 -4.46 -13.30
N HIS A 3 -1.76 -4.98 -14.19
CA HIS A 3 -2.66 -4.14 -14.99
C HIS A 3 -3.62 -3.32 -14.09
N LYS A 4 -4.34 -3.98 -13.19
CA LYS A 4 -5.22 -3.34 -12.20
C LYS A 4 -4.47 -2.42 -11.24
N LEU A 5 -3.22 -2.74 -10.88
CA LEU A 5 -2.43 -1.90 -9.99
C LEU A 5 -2.16 -0.52 -10.62
N ARG A 6 -1.95 -0.45 -11.95
CA ARG A 6 -1.77 0.82 -12.66
C ARG A 6 -3.02 1.70 -12.68
N GLU A 7 -4.19 1.11 -12.49
CA GLU A 7 -5.47 1.84 -12.41
C GLU A 7 -5.67 2.50 -11.04
N LEU A 8 -4.88 2.14 -10.02
CA LEU A 8 -5.00 2.67 -8.67
C LEU A 8 -4.35 4.06 -8.55
N THR A 9 -4.91 5.04 -9.26
CA THR A 9 -4.41 6.43 -9.29
C THR A 9 -5.10 7.35 -8.28
N PHE A 10 -6.19 6.88 -7.67
CA PHE A 10 -6.94 7.56 -6.62
C PHE A 10 -7.48 6.56 -5.60
N ASN A 11 -8.01 7.05 -4.49
CA ASN A 11 -8.55 6.19 -3.44
C ASN A 11 -9.87 5.52 -3.89
N SER A 12 -9.73 4.34 -4.52
CA SER A 12 -10.83 3.52 -5.01
C SER A 12 -10.99 2.28 -4.17
N LYS A 13 -11.98 2.27 -3.28
CA LYS A 13 -12.30 1.11 -2.44
C LYS A 13 -12.55 -0.17 -3.26
N PRO A 14 -13.31 -0.15 -4.38
CA PRO A 14 -13.49 -1.35 -5.21
C PRO A 14 -12.18 -1.89 -5.80
N LEU A 15 -11.27 -1.02 -6.26
CA LEU A 15 -9.98 -1.45 -6.79
C LEU A 15 -9.08 -2.00 -5.69
N ILE A 16 -9.02 -1.35 -4.53
CA ILE A 16 -8.27 -1.83 -3.37
C ILE A 16 -8.76 -3.22 -2.96
N THR A 17 -10.07 -3.41 -2.82
CA THR A 17 -10.65 -4.73 -2.50
C THR A 17 -10.31 -5.77 -3.56
N SER A 18 -10.47 -5.44 -4.85
CA SER A 18 -10.15 -6.38 -5.94
C SER A 18 -8.67 -6.76 -5.97
N LEU A 19 -7.77 -5.81 -5.74
CA LEU A 19 -6.33 -6.05 -5.69
C LEU A 19 -5.93 -6.88 -4.44
N SER A 20 -6.58 -6.66 -3.30
CA SER A 20 -6.37 -7.49 -2.09
C SER A 20 -6.83 -8.94 -2.30
N ILE A 21 -7.96 -9.15 -2.97
CA ILE A 21 -8.43 -10.51 -3.34
C ILE A 21 -7.39 -11.19 -4.25
N LEU A 22 -6.94 -10.48 -5.31
CA LEU A 22 -5.90 -11.00 -6.20
C LEU A 22 -4.59 -11.32 -5.47
N ALA A 23 -4.19 -10.50 -4.49
CA ALA A 23 -3.01 -10.77 -3.68
C ALA A 23 -3.15 -12.07 -2.86
N GLY A 24 -4.36 -12.38 -2.38
CA GLY A 24 -4.68 -13.65 -1.73
C GLY A 24 -4.64 -14.84 -2.71
N GLU A 25 -5.20 -14.69 -3.90
CA GLU A 25 -5.16 -15.72 -4.95
C GLU A 25 -3.72 -16.01 -5.41
N TYR A 26 -2.85 -15.00 -5.42
CA TYR A 26 -1.44 -15.12 -5.79
C TYR A 26 -0.49 -15.31 -4.60
N ILE A 27 -0.97 -15.82 -3.46
CA ILE A 27 -0.13 -16.00 -2.26
C ILE A 27 1.10 -16.89 -2.49
N ALA A 28 1.02 -17.86 -3.40
CA ALA A 28 2.15 -18.72 -3.78
C ALA A 28 3.34 -17.94 -4.37
N VAL A 29 3.07 -16.75 -4.92
CA VAL A 29 4.06 -15.81 -5.48
C VAL A 29 4.02 -14.46 -4.75
N ALA A 30 3.66 -14.46 -3.46
CA ALA A 30 3.55 -13.25 -2.64
C ALA A 30 4.77 -12.31 -2.71
N PRO A 31 6.04 -12.78 -2.77
CA PRO A 31 7.19 -11.90 -2.95
C PRO A 31 7.10 -11.03 -4.22
N ALA A 32 6.68 -11.59 -5.35
CA ALA A 32 6.55 -10.86 -6.61
C ALA A 32 5.39 -9.85 -6.58
N VAL A 33 4.28 -10.19 -5.90
CA VAL A 33 3.15 -9.27 -5.70
C VAL A 33 3.55 -8.09 -4.82
N ALA A 34 4.27 -8.37 -3.74
CA ALA A 34 4.76 -7.36 -2.81
C ALA A 34 5.77 -6.43 -3.48
N GLU A 35 6.73 -6.99 -4.24
CA GLU A 35 7.71 -6.23 -5.02
C GLU A 35 7.02 -5.30 -6.02
N ALA A 36 6.06 -5.82 -6.79
CA ALA A 36 5.29 -5.02 -7.74
C ALA A 36 4.56 -3.84 -7.08
N LEU A 37 3.99 -4.03 -5.89
CA LEU A 37 3.34 -2.95 -5.15
C LEU A 37 4.36 -1.93 -4.63
N VAL A 38 5.47 -2.39 -4.07
CA VAL A 38 6.54 -1.52 -3.56
C VAL A 38 7.14 -0.68 -4.69
N GLU A 39 7.47 -1.29 -5.82
CA GLU A 39 7.96 -0.61 -7.01
C GLU A 39 6.94 0.42 -7.49
N HIS A 40 5.66 0.03 -7.61
CA HIS A 40 4.61 0.93 -8.02
C HIS A 40 4.49 2.17 -7.11
N ILE A 41 4.66 2.04 -5.79
CA ILE A 41 4.67 3.17 -4.86
C ILE A 41 5.91 4.05 -5.10
N ARG A 42 7.09 3.45 -5.24
CA ARG A 42 8.37 4.17 -5.33
C ARG A 42 8.49 5.01 -6.59
N ILE A 43 7.93 4.56 -7.71
CA ILE A 43 7.97 5.31 -8.97
C ILE A 43 7.05 6.55 -8.98
N GLN A 44 6.07 6.65 -8.07
CA GLN A 44 5.19 7.83 -8.00
C GLN A 44 5.92 9.01 -7.36
N SER A 45 5.77 10.20 -7.93
CA SER A 45 6.42 11.43 -7.46
C SER A 45 5.61 12.22 -6.42
N SER A 46 4.31 11.93 -6.27
CA SER A 46 3.40 12.67 -5.38
C SER A 46 2.85 11.79 -4.25
N ALA A 47 2.69 12.39 -3.06
CA ALA A 47 2.12 11.70 -1.90
C ALA A 47 0.64 11.32 -2.13
N GLU A 48 -0.11 12.16 -2.84
CA GLU A 48 -1.53 11.93 -3.12
C GLU A 48 -1.74 10.65 -3.94
N ILE A 49 -0.81 10.33 -4.85
CA ILE A 49 -0.85 9.13 -5.70
C ILE A 49 -0.27 7.91 -4.97
N ARG A 50 0.69 8.09 -4.05
CA ARG A 50 1.22 7.00 -3.21
C ARG A 50 0.21 6.51 -2.16
N LEU A 51 -0.63 7.41 -1.63
CA LEU A 51 -1.55 7.12 -0.54
C LEU A 51 -2.55 5.97 -0.85
N PRO A 52 -3.22 5.91 -2.02
CA PRO A 52 -4.05 4.76 -2.40
C PRO A 52 -3.30 3.42 -2.35
N SER A 53 -2.04 3.40 -2.80
CA SER A 53 -1.22 2.19 -2.80
C SER A 53 -0.77 1.79 -1.38
N LEU A 54 -0.58 2.76 -0.49
CA LEU A 54 -0.38 2.48 0.94
C LEU A 54 -1.64 1.89 1.59
N TYR A 55 -2.84 2.33 1.19
CA TYR A 55 -4.09 1.69 1.62
C TYR A 55 -4.23 0.26 1.07
N LEU A 56 -3.75 0.00 -0.14
CA LEU A 56 -3.69 -1.36 -0.66
C LEU A 56 -2.73 -2.23 0.16
N MET A 57 -1.54 -1.74 0.47
CA MET A 57 -0.57 -2.46 1.32
C MET A 57 -1.20 -2.82 2.68
N ASP A 58 -1.86 -1.86 3.32
CA ASP A 58 -2.59 -2.07 4.58
C ASP A 58 -3.71 -3.13 4.46
N SER A 59 -4.53 -3.02 3.40
CA SER A 59 -5.62 -3.95 3.14
C SER A 59 -5.12 -5.38 2.88
N ILE A 60 -4.02 -5.54 2.13
CA ILE A 60 -3.39 -6.85 1.90
C ILE A 60 -2.91 -7.43 3.24
N CYS A 61 -2.22 -6.65 4.07
CA CYS A 61 -1.74 -7.11 5.37
C CYS A 61 -2.89 -7.58 6.27
N LYS A 62 -3.96 -6.80 6.35
CA LYS A 62 -5.10 -7.08 7.24
C LYS A 62 -5.97 -8.24 6.77
N ASN A 63 -6.18 -8.38 5.46
CA ASN A 63 -7.17 -9.31 4.92
C ASN A 63 -6.57 -10.61 4.36
N VAL A 64 -5.29 -10.60 3.95
CA VAL A 64 -4.63 -11.78 3.39
C VAL A 64 -3.74 -12.47 4.42
N GLY A 65 -3.08 -11.69 5.28
CA GLY A 65 -2.42 -12.21 6.49
C GLY A 65 -0.89 -12.16 6.49
N SER A 66 -0.30 -12.95 7.39
CA SER A 66 1.06 -12.76 7.92
C SER A 66 2.20 -12.88 6.90
N VAL A 67 1.99 -13.58 5.78
CA VAL A 67 2.98 -13.70 4.70
C VAL A 67 3.35 -12.31 4.18
N TYR A 68 2.35 -11.47 3.87
CA TYR A 68 2.57 -10.11 3.38
C TYR A 68 3.08 -9.18 4.48
N THR A 69 2.60 -9.30 5.71
CA THR A 69 3.11 -8.53 6.85
C THR A 69 4.61 -8.74 7.03
N ARG A 70 5.09 -9.99 6.93
CA ARG A 70 6.52 -10.31 7.02
C ARG A 70 7.31 -9.68 5.88
N ILE A 71 6.84 -9.80 4.64
CA ILE A 71 7.53 -9.24 3.47
C ILE A 71 7.61 -7.71 3.55
N PHE A 72 6.49 -7.04 3.85
CA PHE A 72 6.46 -5.58 3.90
C PHE A 72 7.19 -4.99 5.10
N SER A 73 7.41 -5.75 6.18
CA SER A 73 8.15 -5.27 7.36
C SER A 73 9.54 -4.71 7.03
N HIS A 74 10.18 -5.19 5.96
CA HIS A 74 11.49 -4.72 5.51
C HIS A 74 11.46 -3.35 4.81
N SER A 75 10.31 -2.93 4.27
CA SER A 75 10.21 -1.73 3.43
C SER A 75 9.21 -0.69 3.93
N VAL A 76 8.23 -1.09 4.75
CA VAL A 76 7.08 -0.24 5.10
C VAL A 76 7.48 1.05 5.80
N SER A 77 8.46 1.01 6.70
CA SER A 77 8.93 2.21 7.41
C SER A 77 9.57 3.22 6.46
N SER A 78 10.46 2.78 5.56
CA SER A 78 11.06 3.66 4.55
C SER A 78 9.98 4.25 3.63
N ILE A 79 9.10 3.42 3.09
CA ILE A 79 8.06 3.88 2.16
C ILE A 79 7.14 4.90 2.83
N PHE A 80 6.73 4.65 4.07
CA PHE A 80 5.87 5.56 4.83
C PHE A 80 6.58 6.88 5.09
N LEU A 81 7.82 6.85 5.60
CA LEU A 81 8.59 8.07 5.90
C LEU A 81 8.87 8.89 4.63
N ASP A 82 9.24 8.22 3.53
CA ASP A 82 9.47 8.88 2.23
C ASP A 82 8.19 9.56 1.74
N THR A 83 7.04 8.86 1.82
CA THR A 83 5.74 9.39 1.40
C THR A 83 5.28 10.54 2.30
N PHE A 84 5.48 10.44 3.60
CA PHE A 84 5.17 11.49 4.56
C PHE A 84 6.04 12.73 4.36
N GLY A 85 7.33 12.56 4.08
CA GLY A 85 8.28 13.65 3.84
C GLY A 85 7.95 14.49 2.60
N ILE A 86 7.44 13.85 1.55
CA ILE A 86 7.03 14.56 0.32
C ILE A 86 5.60 15.12 0.39
N ALA A 87 4.75 14.67 1.32
CA ALA A 87 3.41 15.21 1.50
C ALA A 87 3.47 16.68 1.95
N LYS A 88 3.05 17.61 1.09
CA LYS A 88 3.00 19.06 1.38
C LYS A 88 1.62 19.50 1.87
N ASP A 89 0.56 18.84 1.41
CA ASP A 89 -0.82 19.12 1.78
C ASP A 89 -1.16 18.58 3.19
N PRO A 90 -1.77 19.40 4.08
CA PRO A 90 -2.20 18.96 5.40
C PRO A 90 -3.22 17.81 5.40
N ASP A 91 -4.09 17.70 4.39
CA ASP A 91 -5.10 16.63 4.36
C ASP A 91 -4.47 15.26 4.12
N THR A 92 -3.54 15.19 3.18
CA THR A 92 -2.75 14.00 2.88
C THR A 92 -1.93 13.55 4.09
N ARG A 93 -1.31 14.49 4.82
CA ARG A 93 -0.62 14.19 6.09
C ARG A 93 -1.54 13.59 7.13
N ARG A 94 -2.71 14.20 7.37
CA ARG A 94 -3.71 13.65 8.32
C ARG A 94 -4.15 12.24 7.93
N ARG A 95 -4.32 11.96 6.64
CA ARG A 95 -4.67 10.63 6.12
C ARG A 95 -3.57 9.61 6.34
N LEU A 96 -2.31 9.99 6.17
CA LEU A 96 -1.14 9.16 6.47
C LEU A 96 -1.01 8.90 7.98
N GLU A 97 -1.23 9.90 8.82
CA GLU A 97 -1.24 9.75 10.29
C GLU A 97 -2.34 8.78 10.73
N ARG A 98 -3.54 8.91 10.17
CA ARG A 98 -4.64 7.96 10.42
C ARG A 98 -4.25 6.55 10.00
N LEU A 99 -3.63 6.40 8.82
CA LEU A 99 -3.14 5.10 8.34
C LEU A 99 -2.15 4.47 9.32
N LEU A 100 -1.13 5.23 9.74
CA LEU A 100 -0.15 4.79 10.73
C LEU A 100 -0.81 4.40 12.06
N GLY A 101 -1.84 5.15 12.47
CA GLY A 101 -2.65 4.82 13.64
C GLY A 101 -3.30 3.43 13.53
N THR A 102 -3.68 2.99 12.34
CA THR A 102 -4.26 1.65 12.15
C THR A 102 -3.27 0.50 12.30
N TRP A 103 -1.96 0.77 12.21
CA TRP A 103 -0.91 -0.24 12.40
C TRP A 103 -0.48 -0.39 13.87
N LYS A 104 -0.73 0.63 14.69
CA LYS A 104 -0.43 0.60 16.14
C LYS A 104 -1.45 -0.21 16.94
N SER A 105 -2.65 -0.36 16.41
CA SER A 105 -3.78 -1.03 17.08
C SER A 105 -4.04 -2.44 16.56
N GLY A 106 -3.17 -2.97 15.70
CA GLY A 106 -3.30 -4.28 15.04
C GLY A 106 -2.26 -5.28 15.50
#